data_AF-A0A936AIY1-F1
#
_entry.id   AF-A0A936AIY1-F1
#
_cell.length_a   1.000
_cell.length_b   1.000
_cell.length_c   1.000
_cell.angle_alpha   90.00
_cell.angle_beta   90.00
_cell.angle_gamma   90.00
#
_symmetry.space_group_name_H-M   'P 1'
#
loop_
_entity.id
_entity.type
_entity.pdbx_description
1 polymer ?
#
loop_
_entity_poly.entity_id
_entity_poly.type
_entity_poly.pdbx_seq_one_letter_code
_entity_poly.pdbx_strand_id
1 'polypeptide(L)'
;MTRLTLRFDLRTPPFACCPDDYYRTALDMAEWADAHGFSECMVSEHHGEEDGYLPSPLVMAAAIAARTRRMRIRISALILPLHDPLRIAEDVAVLDRLSGGRIELVCVAGFRPGEFAQFDKPFAARIKLLEHGIATLKQAWSGEPFTYRGAQGSNHSPPAPAPHPPLLLGGSSPQAARRAARIADGFVPAVPELYPIYHEPVRPSASLPRSNAIRVRPPQYSCLPIPPLHGRASPRMHCTRPIPMRAGTRKPAQSAPISRSRRPKRCANPVSTRC
;
A
#
# COMPACT_ATOMS: atom_id res chain seq x y z
N MET A 1 -27.75 0.00 -10.50
CA MET A 1 -26.50 -0.48 -11.16
C MET A 1 -25.74 -1.34 -10.17
N THR A 2 -25.36 -2.55 -10.57
CA THR A 2 -24.48 -3.43 -9.78
C THR A 2 -23.07 -2.84 -9.77
N ARG A 3 -22.42 -2.78 -8.59
CA ARG A 3 -20.99 -2.48 -8.49
C ARG A 3 -20.23 -3.80 -8.35
N LEU A 4 -19.26 -4.02 -9.23
CA LEU A 4 -18.32 -5.13 -9.13
C LEU A 4 -16.98 -4.61 -8.61
N THR A 5 -16.39 -5.35 -7.67
CA THR A 5 -15.13 -4.99 -7.01
C THR A 5 -14.19 -6.19 -7.01
N LEU A 6 -12.92 -5.97 -7.39
CA LEU A 6 -11.86 -6.96 -7.18
C LEU A 6 -11.19 -6.77 -5.82
N ARG A 7 -10.74 -7.86 -5.20
CA ARG A 7 -9.89 -7.83 -4.00
C ARG A 7 -8.66 -8.70 -4.23
N PHE A 8 -7.49 -8.15 -3.92
CA PHE A 8 -6.23 -8.88 -3.94
C PHE A 8 -5.63 -8.86 -2.53
N ASP A 9 -5.55 -10.02 -1.87
CA ASP A 9 -4.74 -10.24 -0.67
C ASP A 9 -3.31 -10.71 -1.00
N LEU A 10 -3.12 -11.26 -2.20
CA LEU A 10 -1.85 -11.75 -2.75
C LEU A 10 -1.19 -12.83 -1.89
N ARG A 11 -2.03 -13.61 -1.20
CA ARG A 11 -1.61 -14.82 -0.50
C ARG A 11 -1.06 -15.86 -1.48
N THR A 12 -0.08 -16.59 -0.99
CA THR A 12 0.56 -17.75 -1.60
C THR A 12 -0.19 -19.00 -1.13
N PRO A 13 -1.11 -19.59 -1.91
CA PRO A 13 -1.69 -20.88 -1.53
C PRO A 13 -0.60 -21.97 -1.61
N PRO A 14 -0.70 -23.08 -0.84
CA PRO A 14 0.34 -24.13 -0.82
C PRO A 14 0.64 -24.80 -2.17
N PHE A 15 -0.23 -24.63 -3.16
CA PHE A 15 -0.04 -25.14 -4.53
C PHE A 15 0.62 -24.13 -5.49
N ALA A 16 0.78 -22.87 -5.10
CA ALA A 16 1.42 -21.86 -5.96
C ALA A 16 2.95 -22.02 -5.94
N CYS A 17 3.54 -22.08 -7.12
CA CYS A 17 4.97 -22.37 -7.31
C CYS A 17 5.84 -21.13 -7.58
N CYS A 18 5.26 -19.97 -7.89
CA CYS A 18 6.02 -18.73 -8.15
C CYS A 18 5.29 -17.48 -7.63
N PRO A 19 5.86 -16.76 -6.63
CA PRO A 19 5.32 -15.50 -6.13
C PRO A 19 5.12 -14.40 -7.19
N ASP A 20 6.11 -14.20 -8.05
CA ASP A 20 6.09 -13.17 -9.10
C ASP A 20 4.87 -13.25 -10.02
N ASP A 21 4.39 -14.46 -10.31
CA ASP A 21 3.37 -14.70 -11.32
C ASP A 21 2.00 -14.19 -10.89
N TYR A 22 1.60 -14.36 -9.61
CA TYR A 22 0.31 -13.82 -9.15
C TYR A 22 0.34 -12.31 -8.89
N TYR A 23 1.50 -11.71 -8.57
CA TYR A 23 1.63 -10.24 -8.57
C TYR A 23 1.42 -9.65 -9.97
N ARG A 24 2.04 -10.23 -11.01
CA ARG A 24 1.81 -9.81 -12.41
C ARG A 24 0.37 -10.08 -12.85
N THR A 25 -0.14 -11.27 -12.57
CA THR A 25 -1.52 -11.68 -12.91
C THR A 25 -2.55 -10.75 -12.26
N ALA A 26 -2.35 -10.31 -11.01
CA ALA A 26 -3.24 -9.35 -10.35
C ALA A 26 -3.29 -7.99 -11.08
N LEU A 27 -2.17 -7.52 -11.64
CA LEU A 27 -2.14 -6.31 -12.47
C LEU A 27 -2.88 -6.51 -13.80
N ASP A 28 -2.72 -7.66 -14.44
CA ASP A 28 -3.41 -8.00 -15.70
C ASP A 28 -4.93 -8.17 -15.47
N MET A 29 -5.34 -8.78 -14.35
CA MET A 29 -6.73 -8.86 -13.91
C MET A 29 -7.32 -7.47 -13.61
N ALA A 30 -6.56 -6.57 -12.98
CA ALA A 30 -7.01 -5.20 -12.70
C ALA A 30 -7.20 -4.40 -13.99
N GLU A 31 -6.27 -4.48 -14.95
CA GLU A 31 -6.41 -3.84 -16.26
C GLU A 31 -7.60 -4.40 -17.04
N TRP A 32 -7.78 -5.73 -17.07
CA TRP A 32 -8.94 -6.35 -17.70
C TRP A 32 -10.25 -5.87 -17.06
N ALA A 33 -10.35 -5.88 -15.73
CA ALA A 33 -11.55 -5.46 -15.01
C ALA A 33 -11.86 -3.96 -15.22
N ASP A 34 -10.84 -3.11 -15.35
CA ASP A 34 -11.00 -1.68 -15.67
C ASP A 34 -11.63 -1.46 -17.06
N ALA A 35 -11.31 -2.34 -18.02
CA ALA A 35 -11.90 -2.34 -19.35
C ALA A 35 -13.34 -2.89 -19.37
N HIS A 36 -13.72 -3.74 -18.40
CA HIS A 36 -15.02 -4.42 -18.32
C HIS A 36 -15.99 -3.81 -17.30
N GLY A 37 -15.74 -2.57 -16.86
CA GLY A 37 -16.70 -1.79 -16.06
C GLY A 37 -16.72 -2.13 -14.56
N PHE A 38 -15.69 -2.81 -14.03
CA PHE A 38 -15.55 -2.95 -12.58
C PHE A 38 -15.36 -1.57 -11.94
N SER A 39 -16.02 -1.36 -10.81
CA SER A 39 -16.07 -0.05 -10.15
C SER A 39 -14.84 0.21 -9.29
N GLU A 40 -14.22 -0.84 -8.76
CA GLU A 40 -13.17 -0.74 -7.74
C GLU A 40 -12.25 -1.97 -7.76
N CYS A 41 -10.98 -1.77 -7.42
CA CYS A 41 -10.12 -2.82 -6.89
C CYS A 41 -9.66 -2.45 -5.48
N MET A 42 -9.46 -3.44 -4.63
CA MET A 42 -8.92 -3.23 -3.28
C MET A 42 -7.72 -4.12 -2.96
N VAL A 43 -6.82 -3.56 -2.15
CA VAL A 43 -5.64 -4.23 -1.56
C VAL A 43 -5.62 -4.01 -0.05
N SER A 44 -5.12 -4.97 0.72
CA SER A 44 -5.00 -4.90 2.18
C SER A 44 -3.56 -5.10 2.65
N GLU A 45 -3.24 -4.61 3.84
CA GLU A 45 -1.95 -4.76 4.50
C GLU A 45 -1.99 -5.82 5.61
N HIS A 46 -1.00 -6.72 5.64
CA HIS A 46 -0.62 -7.55 6.79
C HIS A 46 0.88 -7.84 6.77
N HIS A 47 1.48 -8.11 7.93
CA HIS A 47 2.94 -8.27 8.07
C HIS A 47 3.34 -9.57 8.77
N GLY A 48 4.35 -10.25 8.22
CA GLY A 48 4.92 -11.47 8.80
C GLY A 48 4.01 -12.70 8.71
N GLU A 49 3.02 -12.68 7.82
CA GLU A 49 2.14 -13.83 7.58
C GLU A 49 2.87 -14.91 6.77
N GLU A 50 2.80 -16.17 7.24
CA GLU A 50 3.42 -17.32 6.56
C GLU A 50 2.82 -17.60 5.17
N ASP A 51 1.58 -17.16 4.92
CA ASP A 51 0.93 -17.23 3.62
C ASP A 51 1.40 -16.15 2.64
N GLY A 52 2.30 -15.24 3.03
CA GLY A 52 2.85 -14.21 2.15
C GLY A 52 1.87 -13.08 1.79
N TYR A 53 0.84 -12.83 2.61
CA TYR A 53 -0.05 -11.68 2.49
C TYR A 53 0.69 -10.38 2.17
N LEU A 54 0.13 -9.55 1.27
CA LEU A 54 0.68 -8.26 0.88
C LEU A 54 1.04 -7.32 2.07
N PRO A 55 2.32 -6.97 2.28
CA PRO A 55 2.75 -6.04 3.33
C PRO A 55 2.89 -4.59 2.86
N SER A 56 2.84 -4.32 1.54
CA SER A 56 3.08 -2.99 0.97
C SER A 56 1.94 -2.57 0.03
N PRO A 57 0.76 -2.20 0.56
CA PRO A 57 -0.42 -1.90 -0.25
C PRO A 57 -0.23 -0.65 -1.13
N LEU A 58 0.54 0.35 -0.68
CA LEU A 58 0.80 1.57 -1.44
C LEU A 58 1.58 1.28 -2.73
N VAL A 59 2.58 0.39 -2.67
CA VAL A 59 3.37 -0.03 -3.85
C VAL A 59 2.50 -0.79 -4.84
N MET A 60 1.69 -1.75 -4.37
CA MET A 60 0.77 -2.49 -5.24
C MET A 60 -0.31 -1.56 -5.83
N ALA A 61 -0.87 -0.64 -5.05
CA ALA A 61 -1.81 0.36 -5.53
C ALA A 61 -1.21 1.29 -6.59
N ALA A 62 0.07 1.66 -6.47
CA ALA A 62 0.76 2.44 -7.50
C ALA A 62 0.92 1.67 -8.83
N ALA A 63 1.26 0.38 -8.75
CA ALA A 63 1.32 -0.48 -9.93
C ALA A 63 -0.05 -0.65 -10.60
N ILE A 64 -1.12 -0.82 -9.82
CA ILE A 64 -2.49 -0.88 -10.35
C ILE A 64 -2.92 0.48 -10.93
N ALA A 65 -2.56 1.60 -10.30
CA ALA A 65 -2.86 2.95 -10.79
C ALA A 65 -2.27 3.20 -12.19
N ALA A 66 -1.06 2.73 -12.44
CA ALA A 66 -0.41 2.82 -13.74
C ALA A 66 -1.05 1.95 -14.84
N ARG A 67 -1.70 0.83 -14.46
CA ARG A 67 -2.34 -0.13 -15.40
C ARG A 67 -3.84 0.13 -15.64
N THR A 68 -4.48 0.97 -14.83
CA THR A 68 -5.95 1.20 -14.85
C THR A 68 -6.30 2.67 -15.17
N ARG A 69 -7.52 2.95 -15.65
CA ARG A 69 -7.93 4.30 -16.08
C ARG A 69 -9.23 4.81 -15.45
N ARG A 70 -10.12 3.94 -15.01
CA ARG A 70 -11.50 4.25 -14.59
C ARG A 70 -11.81 3.80 -13.16
N MET A 71 -11.45 2.57 -12.79
CA MET A 71 -11.82 1.99 -11.50
C MET A 71 -11.17 2.73 -10.33
N ARG A 72 -11.85 2.77 -9.18
CA ARG A 72 -11.28 3.31 -7.94
C ARG A 72 -10.33 2.29 -7.31
N ILE A 73 -9.30 2.77 -6.63
CA ILE A 73 -8.27 1.92 -6.03
C ILE A 73 -8.31 2.16 -4.53
N ARG A 74 -8.86 1.19 -3.80
CA ARG A 74 -9.04 1.30 -2.34
C ARG A 74 -7.95 0.52 -1.61
N ILE A 75 -7.21 1.21 -0.75
CA ILE A 75 -6.36 0.55 0.24
C ILE A 75 -7.26 0.25 1.45
N SER A 76 -7.70 -1.00 1.57
CA SER A 76 -8.64 -1.51 2.58
C SER A 76 -8.09 -2.78 3.26
N ALA A 77 -7.14 -2.67 4.18
CA ALA A 77 -6.78 -1.45 4.92
C ALA A 77 -5.28 -1.17 4.98
N LEU A 78 -4.93 0.08 5.33
CA LEU A 78 -3.60 0.52 5.77
C LEU A 78 -3.53 0.51 7.30
N ILE A 79 -2.56 -0.17 7.89
CA ILE A 79 -2.32 -0.22 9.34
C ILE A 79 -1.51 1.01 9.77
N LEU A 80 -2.16 2.18 9.71
CA LEU A 80 -1.52 3.49 9.92
C LEU A 80 -0.58 3.59 11.15
N PRO A 81 -0.84 2.97 12.32
CA PRO A 81 0.08 2.99 13.45
C PRO A 81 1.48 2.38 13.23
N LEU A 82 1.67 1.55 12.19
CA LEU A 82 2.97 0.97 11.85
C LEU A 82 3.88 1.95 11.10
N HIS A 83 3.30 2.97 10.48
CA HIS A 83 3.99 3.88 9.56
C HIS A 83 4.39 5.20 10.21
N ASP A 84 5.19 5.99 9.49
CA ASP A 84 5.29 7.42 9.73
C ASP A 84 4.13 8.13 8.99
N PRO A 85 3.19 8.80 9.70
CA PRO A 85 2.00 9.35 9.05
C PRO A 85 2.31 10.54 8.13
N LEU A 86 3.43 11.26 8.32
CA LEU A 86 3.87 12.27 7.36
C LEU A 86 4.29 11.59 6.05
N ARG A 87 5.06 10.49 6.13
CA ARG A 87 5.48 9.75 4.94
C ARG A 87 4.27 9.20 4.16
N ILE A 88 3.28 8.66 4.86
CA ILE A 88 2.02 8.22 4.24
C ILE A 88 1.28 9.38 3.56
N ALA A 89 1.31 10.59 4.13
CA ALA A 89 0.69 11.76 3.49
C ALA A 89 1.30 12.06 2.12
N GLU A 90 2.63 11.99 2.01
CA GLU A 90 3.40 12.20 0.78
C GLU A 90 3.16 11.08 -0.25
N ASP A 91 3.30 9.82 0.17
CA ASP A 91 3.12 8.65 -0.70
C ASP A 91 1.71 8.62 -1.31
N VAL A 92 0.69 8.94 -0.51
CA VAL A 92 -0.70 9.04 -0.97
C VAL A 92 -0.92 10.25 -1.89
N ALA A 93 -0.27 11.40 -1.64
CA ALA A 93 -0.37 12.58 -2.51
C ALA A 93 0.33 12.40 -3.87
N VAL A 94 1.34 11.53 -3.96
CA VAL A 94 1.95 11.06 -5.21
C VAL A 94 1.04 10.02 -5.89
N LEU A 95 0.60 9.02 -5.15
CA LEU A 95 -0.26 7.94 -5.66
C LEU A 95 -1.58 8.47 -6.23
N ASP A 96 -2.19 9.46 -5.58
CA ASP A 96 -3.45 10.03 -6.07
C ASP A 96 -3.27 10.76 -7.40
N ARG A 97 -2.14 11.46 -7.60
CA ARG A 97 -1.77 12.05 -8.90
C ARG A 97 -1.55 11.01 -9.98
N LEU A 98 -0.83 9.92 -9.67
CA LEU A 98 -0.61 8.81 -10.59
C LEU A 98 -1.94 8.16 -11.00
N SER A 99 -2.90 8.09 -10.07
CA SER A 99 -4.23 7.56 -10.34
C SER A 99 -5.16 8.53 -11.08
N GLY A 100 -5.00 9.84 -10.87
CA GLY A 100 -5.94 10.87 -11.30
C GLY A 100 -7.18 10.99 -10.38
N GLY A 101 -7.00 11.05 -9.06
CA GLY A 101 -8.11 11.22 -8.10
C GLY A 101 -8.91 9.95 -7.78
N ARG A 102 -8.36 8.76 -8.11
CA ARG A 102 -9.06 7.46 -7.99
C ARG A 102 -8.76 6.71 -6.69
N ILE A 103 -7.95 7.26 -5.79
CA ILE A 103 -7.58 6.58 -4.54
C ILE A 103 -8.68 6.69 -3.47
N GLU A 104 -8.79 5.66 -2.64
CA GLU A 104 -9.44 5.69 -1.33
C GLU A 104 -8.53 5.07 -0.29
N LEU A 105 -8.40 5.72 0.87
CA LEU A 105 -7.57 5.22 1.95
C LEU A 105 -8.44 4.83 3.15
N VAL A 106 -8.47 3.55 3.49
CA VAL A 106 -9.08 3.03 4.72
C VAL A 106 -7.97 2.76 5.73
N CYS A 107 -7.79 3.65 6.70
CA CYS A 107 -6.86 3.44 7.80
C CYS A 107 -7.49 2.57 8.89
N VAL A 108 -6.71 1.67 9.50
CA VAL A 108 -7.11 0.85 10.64
C VAL A 108 -6.11 0.94 11.79
N ALA A 109 -6.57 0.61 12.99
CA ALA A 109 -5.73 0.58 14.19
C ALA A 109 -4.77 -0.63 14.25
N GLY A 110 -4.97 -1.64 13.39
CA GLY A 110 -4.36 -2.96 13.55
C GLY A 110 -4.91 -3.74 14.76
N PHE A 111 -4.77 -5.07 14.72
CA PHE A 111 -5.29 -5.94 15.78
C PHE A 111 -4.32 -7.05 16.23
N ARG A 112 -3.21 -7.29 15.50
CA ARG A 112 -2.24 -8.34 15.84
C ARG A 112 -1.04 -7.74 16.59
N PRO A 113 -0.78 -8.12 17.86
CA PRO A 113 0.40 -7.64 18.58
C PRO A 113 1.73 -8.01 17.90
N GLY A 114 1.77 -9.15 17.18
CA GLY A 114 2.96 -9.59 16.46
C GLY A 114 3.39 -8.67 15.31
N GLU A 115 2.45 -8.05 14.60
CA GLU A 115 2.75 -7.02 13.58
C GLU A 115 3.41 -5.79 14.25
N PHE A 116 2.90 -5.40 15.43
CA PHE A 116 3.43 -4.25 16.17
C PHE A 116 4.82 -4.50 16.75
N ALA A 117 5.11 -5.72 17.21
CA ALA A 117 6.42 -6.11 17.69
C ALA A 117 7.49 -6.09 16.58
N GLN A 118 7.15 -6.50 15.35
CA GLN A 118 8.06 -6.48 14.19
C GLN A 118 8.50 -5.05 13.80
N PHE A 119 7.68 -4.04 14.05
CA PHE A 119 7.92 -2.64 13.66
C PHE A 119 8.33 -1.73 14.84
N ASP A 120 8.66 -2.31 15.99
CA ASP A 120 8.96 -1.59 17.24
C ASP A 120 7.88 -0.55 17.61
N LYS A 121 6.60 -0.97 17.55
CA LYS A 121 5.45 -0.11 17.85
C LYS A 121 4.73 -0.58 19.12
N PRO A 122 4.39 0.32 20.06
CA PRO A 122 3.62 -0.04 21.24
C PRO A 122 2.15 -0.34 20.89
N PHE A 123 1.78 -1.63 20.84
CA PHE A 123 0.40 -2.08 20.54
C PHE A 123 -0.67 -1.45 21.43
N ALA A 124 -0.36 -1.17 22.69
CA ALA A 124 -1.26 -0.46 23.61
C ALA A 124 -1.61 0.97 23.14
N ALA A 125 -0.68 1.65 22.46
CA ALA A 125 -0.86 3.01 21.96
C ALA A 125 -1.48 3.09 20.56
N ARG A 126 -1.76 1.96 19.89
CA ARG A 126 -2.20 1.90 18.48
C ARG A 126 -3.39 2.81 18.15
N ILE A 127 -4.32 3.01 19.09
CA ILE A 127 -5.46 3.92 18.93
C ILE A 127 -5.01 5.39 18.93
N LYS A 128 -4.13 5.77 19.86
CA LYS A 128 -3.54 7.12 19.92
C LYS A 128 -2.68 7.41 18.68
N LEU A 129 -1.92 6.42 18.22
CA LEU A 129 -1.13 6.49 16.98
C LEU A 129 -2.03 6.64 15.74
N LEU A 130 -3.15 5.90 15.66
CA LEU A 130 -4.14 6.06 14.59
C LEU A 130 -4.74 7.47 14.60
N GLU A 131 -5.22 7.96 15.75
CA GLU A 131 -5.83 9.29 15.86
C GLU A 131 -4.83 10.42 15.54
N HIS A 132 -3.59 10.31 16.02
CA HIS A 132 -2.50 11.22 15.63
C HIS A 132 -2.20 11.16 14.12
N GLY A 133 -2.12 9.95 13.55
CA GLY A 133 -1.86 9.77 12.13
C GLY A 133 -2.95 10.38 11.25
N ILE A 134 -4.23 10.15 11.56
CA ILE A 134 -5.36 10.76 10.85
C ILE A 134 -5.30 12.30 10.91
N ALA A 135 -4.97 12.87 12.09
CA ALA A 135 -4.79 14.31 12.22
C ALA A 135 -3.62 14.83 11.38
N THR A 136 -2.48 14.12 11.36
CA THR A 136 -1.32 14.46 10.52
C THR A 136 -1.65 14.40 9.03
N LEU A 137 -2.34 13.36 8.55
CA LEU A 137 -2.76 13.25 7.14
C LEU A 137 -3.65 14.44 6.74
N LYS A 138 -4.65 14.78 7.55
CA LYS A 138 -5.55 15.91 7.28
C LYS A 138 -4.86 17.26 7.34
N GLN A 139 -3.91 17.47 8.26
CA GLN A 139 -3.09 18.68 8.29
C GLN A 139 -2.20 18.76 7.05
N ALA A 140 -1.50 17.68 6.69
CA ALA A 140 -0.62 17.65 5.54
C ALA A 140 -1.35 17.85 4.20
N TRP A 141 -2.62 17.46 4.13
CA TRP A 141 -3.46 17.66 2.94
C TRP A 141 -4.30 18.94 2.96
N SER A 142 -4.21 19.76 4.01
CA SER A 142 -4.96 21.02 4.10
C SER A 142 -4.47 22.10 3.13
N GLY A 143 -3.20 22.03 2.71
CA GLY A 143 -2.52 23.07 1.94
C GLY A 143 -1.94 24.20 2.80
N GLU A 144 -2.22 24.22 4.10
CA GLU A 144 -1.71 25.22 5.06
C GLU A 144 -0.38 24.79 5.70
N PRO A 145 0.45 25.74 6.19
CA PRO A 145 1.60 25.44 7.02
C PRO A 145 1.19 24.74 8.32
N PHE A 146 1.99 23.76 8.75
CA PHE A 146 1.76 23.02 9.99
C PHE A 146 3.09 22.54 10.61
N THR A 147 3.07 22.16 11.88
CA THR A 147 4.28 21.68 12.59
C THR A 147 4.24 20.17 12.76
N TYR A 148 5.27 19.47 12.28
CA TYR A 148 5.46 18.03 12.52
C TYR A 148 6.71 17.78 13.36
N ARG A 149 6.55 17.12 14.52
CA ARG A 149 7.64 16.82 15.48
C ARG A 149 8.56 18.01 15.82
N GLY A 150 8.00 19.22 15.86
CA GLY A 150 8.74 20.46 16.15
C GLY A 150 9.37 21.14 14.94
N ALA A 151 9.42 20.48 13.77
CA ALA A 151 9.80 21.12 12.52
C ALA A 151 8.59 21.82 11.87
N GLN A 152 8.79 23.06 11.40
CA GLN A 152 7.84 23.76 10.55
C GLN A 152 7.82 23.08 9.18
N GLY A 153 6.68 22.50 8.81
CA GLY A 153 6.43 22.01 7.47
C GLY A 153 5.97 23.16 6.58
N SER A 154 6.75 23.47 5.54
CA SER A 154 6.22 24.19 4.38
C SER A 154 5.06 23.41 3.76
N ASN A 155 4.10 24.09 3.14
CA ASN A 155 3.02 23.48 2.36
C ASN A 155 3.59 22.32 1.51
N HIS A 156 3.06 21.11 1.71
CA HIS A 156 3.76 19.87 1.34
C HIS A 156 4.15 19.79 -0.13
N SER A 157 5.18 18.97 -0.41
CA SER A 157 5.66 18.69 -1.76
C SER A 157 5.56 17.19 -2.07
N PRO A 158 4.73 16.76 -3.04
CA PRO A 158 3.74 17.59 -3.74
C PRO A 158 2.55 17.93 -2.81
N PRO A 159 1.91 19.11 -2.95
CA PRO A 159 0.77 19.46 -2.12
C PRO A 159 -0.37 18.47 -2.40
N ALA A 160 -1.22 18.13 -1.44
CA ALA A 160 -2.31 17.19 -1.73
C ALA A 160 -3.20 17.70 -2.88
N PRO A 161 -3.73 16.81 -3.74
CA PRO A 161 -4.81 17.18 -4.65
C PRO A 161 -5.99 17.76 -3.85
N ALA A 162 -6.73 18.69 -4.46
CA ALA A 162 -7.90 19.31 -3.86
C ALA A 162 -9.15 18.93 -4.68
N PRO A 163 -10.15 18.25 -4.10
CA PRO A 163 -10.19 17.72 -2.74
C PRO A 163 -9.17 16.59 -2.51
N HIS A 164 -8.76 16.41 -1.25
CA HIS A 164 -7.85 15.33 -0.87
C HIS A 164 -8.50 13.94 -1.04
N PRO A 165 -7.72 12.85 -1.15
CA PRO A 165 -8.26 11.50 -1.21
C PRO A 165 -9.19 11.20 -0.02
N PRO A 166 -10.32 10.50 -0.22
CA PRO A 166 -11.22 10.12 0.87
C PRO A 166 -10.50 9.33 1.96
N LEU A 167 -10.50 9.86 3.18
CA LEU A 167 -9.88 9.26 4.36
C LEU A 167 -10.93 8.56 5.21
N LEU A 168 -11.05 7.25 4.99
CA LEU A 168 -11.98 6.37 5.66
C LEU A 168 -11.30 5.73 6.87
N LEU A 169 -12.07 5.38 7.90
CA LEU A 169 -11.59 4.49 8.97
C LEU A 169 -12.25 3.12 8.87
N GLY A 170 -11.46 2.07 9.08
CA GLY A 170 -11.96 0.70 9.22
C GLY A 170 -12.07 0.28 10.69
N GLY A 171 -12.98 -0.64 11.01
CA GLY A 171 -13.01 -1.23 12.35
C GLY A 171 -14.16 -2.18 12.66
N SER A 172 -13.99 -2.94 13.74
CA SER A 172 -14.87 -4.03 14.18
C SER A 172 -15.57 -3.78 15.52
N SER A 173 -15.63 -2.52 16.00
CA SER A 173 -16.26 -2.19 17.29
C SER A 173 -17.10 -0.91 17.26
N PRO A 174 -18.09 -0.78 18.16
CA PRO A 174 -18.85 0.47 18.36
C PRO A 174 -17.97 1.70 18.61
N GLN A 175 -16.82 1.51 19.27
CA GLN A 175 -15.86 2.57 19.53
C GLN A 175 -15.09 2.99 18.26
N ALA A 176 -14.88 2.07 17.32
CA ALA A 176 -14.31 2.40 16.01
C ALA A 176 -15.33 3.16 15.14
N ALA A 177 -16.60 2.74 15.12
CA ALA A 177 -17.69 3.44 14.44
C ALA A 177 -17.84 4.90 14.94
N ARG A 178 -17.96 5.08 16.27
CA ARG A 178 -18.01 6.42 16.88
C ARG A 178 -16.74 7.25 16.71
N ARG A 179 -15.58 6.62 16.46
CA ARG A 179 -14.34 7.35 16.13
C ARG A 179 -14.37 7.83 14.67
N ALA A 180 -14.74 6.95 13.75
CA ALA A 180 -14.87 7.30 12.33
C ALA A 180 -15.82 8.49 12.13
N ALA A 181 -16.96 8.50 12.81
CA ALA A 181 -17.91 9.61 12.78
C ALA A 181 -17.34 10.97 13.26
N ARG A 182 -16.25 10.96 14.07
CA ARG A 182 -15.60 12.20 14.58
C ARG A 182 -14.45 12.70 13.71
N ILE A 183 -13.64 11.81 13.14
CA ILE A 183 -12.33 12.19 12.56
C ILE A 183 -12.13 11.77 11.10
N ALA A 184 -12.96 10.89 10.57
CA ALA A 184 -12.85 10.34 9.20
C ALA A 184 -13.95 10.88 8.29
N ASP A 185 -13.77 10.74 6.99
CA ASP A 185 -14.73 11.17 5.97
C ASP A 185 -15.79 10.08 5.71
N GLY A 186 -15.56 8.88 6.23
CA GLY A 186 -16.43 7.72 6.14
C GLY A 186 -15.94 6.55 6.98
N PHE A 187 -16.73 5.49 7.03
CA PHE A 187 -16.47 4.29 7.83
C PHE A 187 -16.66 3.01 7.01
N VAL A 188 -15.69 2.10 7.13
CA VAL A 188 -15.73 0.75 6.53
C VAL A 188 -15.82 -0.26 7.68
N PRO A 189 -17.04 -0.64 8.11
CA PRO A 189 -17.19 -1.58 9.21
C PRO A 189 -16.77 -2.99 8.80
N ALA A 190 -16.25 -3.76 9.76
CA ALA A 190 -16.03 -5.19 9.57
C ALA A 190 -17.35 -5.99 9.48
N VAL A 191 -18.44 -5.48 10.08
CA VAL A 191 -19.77 -6.12 10.13
C VAL A 191 -20.89 -5.06 10.02
N PRO A 192 -22.00 -5.30 9.30
CA PRO A 192 -23.00 -4.26 8.99
C PRO A 192 -23.65 -3.58 10.21
N GLU A 193 -23.72 -4.26 11.35
CA GLU A 193 -24.37 -3.83 12.59
C GLU A 193 -23.71 -2.59 13.21
N LEU A 194 -22.52 -2.21 12.73
CA LEU A 194 -21.81 -1.00 13.17
C LEU A 194 -22.23 0.26 12.39
N TYR A 195 -22.94 0.14 11.27
CA TYR A 195 -23.42 1.30 10.50
C TYR A 195 -24.39 2.22 11.29
N PRO A 196 -25.41 1.70 12.01
CA PRO A 196 -26.28 2.53 12.84
C PRO A 196 -25.49 3.37 13.86
N ILE A 197 -24.45 2.78 14.47
CA ILE A 197 -23.60 3.42 15.47
C ILE A 197 -22.71 4.51 14.85
N TYR A 198 -22.27 4.33 13.60
CA TYR A 198 -21.56 5.37 12.86
C TYR A 198 -22.46 6.57 12.49
N HIS A 199 -23.76 6.34 12.31
CA HIS A 199 -24.74 7.38 12.03
C HIS A 199 -25.39 8.00 13.30
N GLU A 200 -25.01 7.56 14.50
CA GLU A 200 -25.39 8.23 15.76
C GLU A 200 -24.94 9.72 15.74
N PRO A 201 -25.80 10.68 16.15
CA PRO A 201 -25.40 12.08 16.24
C PRO A 201 -24.17 12.27 17.13
N VAL A 202 -23.07 12.71 16.53
CA VAL A 202 -21.83 13.04 17.25
C VAL A 202 -22.11 14.24 18.14
N ARG A 203 -22.29 13.98 19.45
CA ARG A 203 -22.27 15.04 20.46
C ARG A 203 -20.90 15.73 20.40
N PRO A 204 -20.83 17.06 20.28
CA PRO A 204 -19.56 17.77 20.24
C PRO A 204 -18.72 17.46 21.48
N SER A 205 -17.50 16.97 21.27
CA SER A 205 -16.51 16.91 22.35
C SER A 205 -16.00 18.33 22.60
N ALA A 206 -15.94 18.75 23.86
CA ALA A 206 -15.62 20.12 24.26
C ALA A 206 -14.16 20.55 23.96
N SER A 207 -13.32 19.66 23.42
CA SER A 207 -11.86 19.82 23.30
C SER A 207 -11.31 19.90 21.88
N LEU A 208 -12.14 20.00 20.84
CA LEU A 208 -11.68 20.11 19.44
C LEU A 208 -12.28 21.33 18.71
N PRO A 209 -11.46 22.12 17.98
CA PRO A 209 -11.96 23.20 17.14
C PRO A 209 -12.83 22.64 16.00
N ARG A 210 -13.85 23.40 15.62
CA ARG A 210 -14.82 23.01 14.59
C ARG A 210 -14.16 22.87 13.22
N SER A 211 -13.82 21.65 12.79
CA SER A 211 -13.69 21.35 11.37
C SER A 211 -15.10 21.22 10.77
N ASN A 212 -15.40 22.02 9.74
CA ASN A 212 -16.69 21.96 9.06
C ASN A 212 -16.93 20.55 8.50
N ALA A 213 -18.10 19.96 8.83
CA ALA A 213 -18.49 18.67 8.30
C ALA A 213 -18.66 18.76 6.78
N ILE A 214 -17.65 18.30 6.02
CA ILE A 214 -17.72 18.23 4.57
C ILE A 214 -18.78 17.19 4.21
N ARG A 215 -19.95 17.68 3.80
CA ARG A 215 -21.02 16.85 3.26
C ARG A 215 -20.52 16.30 1.93
N VAL A 216 -20.04 15.04 1.93
CA VAL A 216 -19.55 14.36 0.73
C VAL A 216 -20.66 14.33 -0.32
N ARG A 217 -20.61 15.27 -1.27
CA ARG A 217 -21.41 15.20 -2.49
C ARG A 217 -20.80 14.11 -3.37
N PRO A 218 -21.61 13.28 -4.05
CA PRO A 218 -21.08 12.40 -5.09
C PRO A 218 -20.38 13.27 -6.15
N PRO A 219 -19.14 12.94 -6.57
CA PRO A 219 -18.42 13.74 -7.55
C PRO A 219 -19.18 13.74 -8.88
N GLN A 220 -19.43 14.95 -9.40
CA GLN A 220 -19.92 15.15 -10.76
C GLN A 220 -18.71 15.10 -11.70
N TYR A 221 -18.53 13.96 -12.37
CA TYR A 221 -17.47 13.81 -13.36
C TYR A 221 -17.86 14.54 -14.65
N SER A 222 -17.16 15.62 -15.00
CA SER A 222 -17.22 16.17 -16.35
C SER A 222 -16.37 15.29 -17.28
N CYS A 223 -17.00 14.70 -18.30
CA CYS A 223 -16.31 13.94 -19.32
C CYS A 223 -15.49 14.89 -20.21
N LEU A 224 -14.23 15.14 -19.86
CA LEU A 224 -13.27 15.71 -20.79
C LEU A 224 -12.88 14.65 -21.84
N PRO A 225 -12.80 15.01 -23.14
CA PRO A 225 -12.50 14.06 -24.19
C PRO A 225 -11.06 13.53 -24.08
N ILE A 226 -10.91 12.22 -24.28
CA ILE A 226 -9.63 11.50 -24.18
C ILE A 226 -8.83 11.72 -25.46
N PRO A 227 -7.55 12.16 -25.41
CA PRO A 227 -6.70 12.20 -26.59
C PRO A 227 -6.37 10.77 -27.08
N PRO A 228 -6.34 10.50 -28.40
CA PRO A 228 -6.23 9.15 -28.93
C PRO A 228 -4.89 8.49 -28.59
N LEU A 229 -4.97 7.26 -28.07
CA LEU A 229 -3.82 6.41 -27.76
C LEU A 229 -2.96 6.20 -29.02
N HIS A 230 -1.76 6.78 -29.03
CA HIS A 230 -0.76 6.44 -30.05
C HIS A 230 -0.26 5.01 -29.77
N GLY A 231 -0.48 4.12 -30.74
CA GLY A 231 -0.30 2.69 -30.56
C GLY A 231 1.15 2.31 -30.24
N ARG A 232 1.34 1.56 -29.15
CA ARG A 232 2.53 0.73 -28.96
C ARG A 232 2.16 -0.70 -29.34
N ALA A 233 2.84 -1.23 -30.35
CA ALA A 233 2.68 -2.62 -30.75
C ALA A 233 3.12 -3.55 -29.61
N SER A 234 2.31 -4.56 -29.28
CA SER A 234 2.73 -5.65 -28.41
C SER A 234 3.86 -6.43 -29.07
N PRO A 235 5.00 -6.68 -28.39
CA PRO A 235 5.95 -7.67 -28.86
C PRO A 235 5.32 -9.05 -28.73
N ARG A 236 5.05 -9.70 -29.87
CA ARG A 236 4.63 -11.11 -29.89
C ARG A 236 5.74 -11.96 -29.27
N MET A 237 5.45 -12.69 -28.20
CA MET A 237 6.38 -13.69 -27.68
C MET A 237 6.51 -14.83 -28.69
N HIS A 238 7.63 -14.87 -29.43
CA HIS A 238 8.01 -16.08 -30.15
C HIS A 238 8.76 -17.01 -29.19
N CYS A 239 8.14 -18.14 -28.88
CA CYS A 239 8.73 -19.22 -28.11
C CYS A 239 9.83 -19.90 -28.96
N THR A 240 11.09 -19.53 -28.75
CA THR A 240 12.23 -20.12 -29.46
C THR A 240 12.77 -21.36 -28.73
N ARG A 241 12.87 -22.46 -29.48
CA ARG A 241 13.39 -23.77 -29.04
C ARG A 241 14.81 -23.70 -28.44
N PRO A 242 15.19 -24.66 -27.57
CA PRO A 242 16.53 -24.74 -27.00
C PRO A 242 17.61 -25.01 -28.06
N ILE A 243 18.80 -24.44 -27.84
CA ILE A 243 19.98 -24.57 -28.70
C ILE A 243 20.73 -25.87 -28.34
N PRO A 244 21.10 -26.74 -29.30
CA PRO A 244 21.89 -27.92 -29.02
C PRO A 244 23.38 -27.57 -28.81
N MET A 245 23.99 -28.07 -27.74
CA MET A 245 25.44 -28.00 -27.54
C MET A 245 26.18 -28.80 -28.61
N ARG A 246 27.13 -28.17 -29.32
CA ARG A 246 28.13 -28.87 -30.12
C ARG A 246 29.35 -29.20 -29.27
N ALA A 247 29.70 -30.49 -29.20
CA ALA A 247 31.01 -30.92 -28.72
C ALA A 247 32.10 -30.51 -29.73
N GLY A 248 33.22 -29.99 -29.22
CA GLY A 248 34.40 -29.63 -30.01
C GLY A 248 35.67 -29.92 -29.22
N THR A 249 36.50 -30.83 -29.72
CA THR A 249 37.70 -31.32 -29.03
C THR A 249 38.97 -30.62 -29.52
N ARG A 250 39.91 -30.33 -28.61
CA ARG A 250 41.38 -30.46 -28.81
C ARG A 250 42.14 -30.40 -27.48
N LYS A 251 43.38 -30.90 -27.51
CA LYS A 251 44.16 -31.45 -26.38
C LYS A 251 45.47 -30.61 -26.15
N PRO A 252 46.42 -30.97 -25.26
CA PRO A 252 47.02 -30.02 -24.31
C PRO A 252 48.54 -29.77 -24.50
N ALA A 253 49.14 -28.98 -23.58
CA ALA A 253 50.57 -28.69 -23.30
C ALA A 253 50.76 -27.16 -23.13
N GLN A 254 51.67 -26.60 -22.32
CA GLN A 254 52.76 -27.17 -21.51
C GLN A 254 53.07 -26.28 -20.26
N SER A 255 54.04 -26.66 -19.43
CA SER A 255 54.21 -26.20 -18.04
C SER A 255 55.24 -25.08 -17.79
N ALA A 256 54.89 -24.16 -16.86
CA ALA A 256 55.66 -23.48 -15.78
C ALA A 256 57.19 -23.23 -15.89
N PRO A 257 57.72 -22.19 -15.20
CA PRO A 257 58.21 -22.44 -13.85
C PRO A 257 57.82 -21.39 -12.77
N ILE A 258 58.28 -21.67 -11.54
CA ILE A 258 57.87 -21.08 -10.25
C ILE A 258 58.81 -19.96 -9.79
N SER A 259 58.30 -18.94 -9.09
CA SER A 259 59.08 -18.21 -8.07
C SER A 259 58.32 -18.07 -6.74
N ARG A 260 59.00 -18.45 -5.65
CA ARG A 260 58.46 -18.52 -4.26
C ARG A 260 58.31 -17.11 -3.68
N SER A 261 57.20 -16.71 -3.05
CA SER A 261 56.84 -16.96 -1.64
C SER A 261 55.95 -15.77 -1.15
N ARG A 262 55.29 -15.72 0.02
CA ARG A 262 55.17 -16.60 1.20
C ARG A 262 53.68 -16.87 1.51
N ARG A 263 53.41 -17.81 2.44
CA ARG A 263 52.13 -18.02 3.16
C ARG A 263 52.44 -18.01 4.68
N PRO A 264 51.45 -18.07 5.59
CA PRO A 264 50.44 -17.06 5.89
C PRO A 264 50.48 -16.68 7.41
N LYS A 265 49.54 -15.85 7.90
CA LYS A 265 49.13 -15.94 9.32
C LYS A 265 47.65 -16.28 9.41
N ARG A 266 47.38 -17.42 10.05
CA ARG A 266 46.04 -17.82 10.52
C ARG A 266 45.71 -16.99 11.75
N CYS A 267 44.46 -16.57 11.89
CA CYS A 267 43.81 -16.52 13.19
C CYS A 267 42.64 -17.51 13.15
N ALA A 268 42.77 -18.58 13.91
CA ALA A 268 41.70 -19.50 14.25
C ALA A 268 41.76 -19.67 15.76
N ASN A 269 40.63 -19.56 16.47
CA ASN A 269 40.34 -20.27 17.72
C ASN A 269 38.86 -20.05 18.15
N PRO A 270 38.31 -20.85 19.08
CA PRO A 270 37.19 -21.69 18.68
C PRO A 270 35.98 -21.72 19.65
N VAL A 271 35.11 -22.70 19.41
CA VAL A 271 33.90 -23.12 20.14
C VAL A 271 34.04 -23.24 21.68
N SER A 272 32.99 -22.83 22.41
CA SER A 272 32.58 -23.37 23.73
C SER A 272 31.19 -22.81 24.12
N THR A 273 30.08 -23.51 23.83
CA THR A 273 29.29 -24.38 24.75
C THR A 273 28.52 -23.73 25.92
N ARG A 274 27.17 -23.88 25.85
CA ARG A 274 26.15 -24.08 26.91
C ARG A 274 26.15 -23.16 28.15
N CYS A 275 25.07 -22.39 28.30
CA CYS A 275 23.94 -22.72 29.20
C CYS A 275 22.64 -22.17 28.58
#